data_AF-A0ABD5AYR8-F1
#
_entry.id   AF-A0ABD5AYR8-F1
#
_cell.length_a   1.000
_cell.length_b   1.000
_cell.length_c   1.000
_cell.angle_alpha   90.00
_cell.angle_beta   90.00
_cell.angle_gamma   90.00
#
_symmetry.space_group_name_H-M   'P 1'
#
loop_
_entity.id
_entity.type
_entity.pdbx_description
1 polymer ?
#
loop_
_entity_poly.entity_id
_entity_poly.type
_entity_poly.pdbx_seq_one_letter_code
_entity_poly.pdbx_strand_id
1 'polypeptide(L)'
;DIRLALDRAINDKERGLSTYHPIVDEDAIEYFSTQSQGYVRSALNALELAVLSAHIGEENERHITLDDAKDCLQKGAFVSDKDGDMHYDVMSAFQKSIRGSDVNAALHYLARLIEAGDLPTIVRRLLVISYEDVGLASPNAGQRTLAAIQSAERLGFPEARIPLSQAVIELCLSPKSNSGITAIDKALGDIRNGHIGQ
;
A
#
# COMPACT_ATOMS: atom_id res chain seq x y z
N ASP A 1 21.83 14.65 11.08
CA ASP A 1 20.48 14.40 11.63
C ASP A 1 19.97 12.98 11.44
N ILE A 2 19.92 12.42 10.22
CA ILE A 2 19.39 11.05 9.99
C ILE A 2 20.21 9.99 10.73
N ARG A 3 21.54 10.00 10.58
CA ARG A 3 22.43 9.02 11.25
C ARG A 3 22.23 9.00 12.77
N LEU A 4 22.14 10.17 13.39
CA LEU A 4 21.84 10.29 14.82
C LEU A 4 20.49 9.68 15.21
N ALA A 5 19.47 9.80 14.35
CA ALA A 5 18.17 9.19 14.57
C ALA A 5 18.22 7.65 14.45
N LEU A 6 18.96 7.13 13.47
CA LEU A 6 19.19 5.69 13.30
C LEU A 6 19.93 5.12 14.52
N ASP A 7 21.02 5.77 14.95
CA ASP A 7 21.79 5.36 16.14
C ASP A 7 20.91 5.35 17.40
N ARG A 8 20.02 6.35 17.56
CA ARG A 8 19.05 6.36 18.66
C ARG A 8 18.08 5.19 18.57
N ALA A 9 17.53 4.91 17.38
CA ALA A 9 16.59 3.82 17.18
C ALA A 9 17.22 2.45 17.48
N ILE A 10 18.49 2.23 17.12
CA ILE A 10 19.22 1.00 17.42
C ILE A 10 19.40 0.78 18.93
N ASN A 11 19.66 1.86 19.67
CA ASN A 11 20.03 1.79 21.09
C ASN A 11 18.86 1.97 22.08
N ASP A 12 17.69 2.41 21.63
CA ASP A 12 16.52 2.63 22.49
C ASP A 12 15.79 1.30 22.80
N LYS A 13 15.60 1.02 24.09
CA LYS A 13 14.95 -0.20 24.60
C LYS A 13 13.43 -0.12 24.69
N GLU A 14 12.87 1.09 24.82
CA GLU A 14 11.42 1.29 24.98
C GLU A 14 10.74 1.63 23.66
N ARG A 15 11.41 2.41 22.81
CA ARG A 15 10.86 2.96 21.57
C ARG A 15 11.68 2.61 20.33
N GLY A 16 12.73 1.81 20.49
CA GLY A 16 13.63 1.43 19.43
C GLY A 16 13.75 -0.08 19.24
N LEU A 17 14.85 -0.46 18.61
CA LEU A 17 15.12 -1.81 18.13
C LEU A 17 16.09 -2.58 19.04
N SER A 18 16.52 -2.00 20.18
CA SER A 18 17.55 -2.59 21.04
C SER A 18 17.17 -3.99 21.55
N THR A 19 15.88 -4.27 21.73
CA THR A 19 15.36 -5.58 22.16
C THR A 19 15.59 -6.70 21.14
N TYR A 20 15.85 -6.35 19.87
CA TYR A 20 16.17 -7.30 18.80
C TYR A 20 17.68 -7.58 18.67
N HIS A 21 18.51 -7.00 19.55
CA HIS A 21 19.98 -7.08 19.51
C HIS A 21 20.57 -6.89 18.10
N PRO A 22 20.23 -5.78 17.41
CA PRO A 22 20.74 -5.54 16.07
C PRO A 22 22.24 -5.22 16.09
N ILE A 23 22.99 -5.91 15.24
CA ILE A 23 24.37 -5.59 14.89
C ILE A 23 24.31 -5.01 13.49
N VAL A 24 24.58 -3.72 13.34
CA VAL A 24 24.46 -3.05 12.03
C VAL A 24 25.85 -2.63 11.57
N ASP A 25 26.23 -3.05 10.37
CA ASP A 25 27.52 -2.67 9.80
C ASP A 25 27.58 -1.17 9.56
N GLU A 26 28.79 -0.62 9.67
CA GLU A 26 29.03 0.82 9.52
C GLU A 26 28.63 1.33 8.13
N ASP A 27 28.90 0.55 7.08
CA ASP A 27 28.52 0.85 5.70
C ASP A 27 27.00 0.75 5.48
N ALA A 28 26.32 -0.16 6.17
CA ALA A 28 24.86 -0.26 6.17
C ALA A 28 24.20 0.98 6.81
N ILE A 29 24.69 1.43 7.97
CA ILE A 29 24.26 2.67 8.62
C ILE A 29 24.52 3.88 7.70
N GLU A 30 25.70 3.95 7.10
CA GLU A 30 26.06 5.03 6.18
C GLU A 30 25.13 5.03 4.97
N TYR A 31 24.83 3.87 4.40
CA TYR A 31 23.91 3.70 3.28
C TYR A 31 22.49 4.17 3.63
N PHE A 32 21.92 3.71 4.74
CA PHE A 32 20.60 4.18 5.20
C PHE A 32 20.58 5.70 5.39
N SER A 33 21.65 6.28 5.94
CA SER A 33 21.70 7.72 6.20
C SER A 33 21.85 8.56 4.93
N THR A 34 22.64 8.13 3.95
CA THR A 34 22.98 8.90 2.75
C THR A 34 21.93 8.73 1.65
N GLN A 35 21.41 7.52 1.48
CA GLN A 35 20.47 7.20 0.40
C GLN A 35 19.02 7.55 0.73
N SER A 36 18.72 7.91 1.98
CA SER A 36 17.39 8.40 2.38
C SER A 36 17.11 9.86 1.98
N GLN A 37 18.03 10.55 1.30
CA GLN A 37 17.86 11.90 0.71
C GLN A 37 17.27 12.98 1.65
N GLY A 38 17.53 12.90 2.96
CA GLY A 38 16.97 13.86 3.94
C GLY A 38 15.75 13.33 4.71
N TYR A 39 15.14 12.23 4.30
CA TYR A 39 13.93 11.67 4.90
C TYR A 39 14.23 10.69 6.04
N VAL A 40 14.24 11.21 7.27
CA VAL A 40 14.49 10.43 8.50
C VAL A 40 13.52 9.24 8.64
N ARG A 41 12.23 9.42 8.30
CA ARG A 41 11.23 8.36 8.43
C ARG A 41 11.50 7.17 7.50
N SER A 42 11.94 7.45 6.27
CA SER A 42 12.29 6.41 5.31
C SER A 42 13.46 5.56 5.79
N ALA A 43 14.48 6.24 6.32
CA ALA A 43 15.64 5.58 6.91
C ALA A 43 15.24 4.67 8.08
N LEU A 44 14.38 5.15 8.98
CA LEU A 44 13.93 4.40 10.16
C LEU A 44 13.09 3.17 9.79
N ASN A 45 12.15 3.30 8.85
CA ASN A 45 11.33 2.18 8.41
C ASN A 45 12.16 1.12 7.67
N ALA A 46 13.12 1.54 6.86
CA ALA A 46 14.03 0.62 6.18
C ALA A 46 14.93 -0.13 7.17
N LEU A 47 15.44 0.56 8.18
CA LEU A 47 16.21 -0.04 9.27
C LEU A 47 15.35 -1.03 10.08
N GLU A 48 14.13 -0.64 10.46
CA GLU A 48 13.19 -1.52 11.16
C GLU A 48 12.89 -2.77 10.34
N LEU A 49 12.60 -2.60 9.05
CA LEU A 49 12.37 -3.73 8.14
C LEU A 49 13.58 -4.66 8.10
N ALA A 50 14.79 -4.13 7.92
CA ALA A 50 16.02 -4.91 7.89
C ALA A 50 16.20 -5.71 9.18
N VAL A 51 16.04 -5.06 10.35
CA VAL A 51 16.15 -5.72 11.65
C VAL A 51 15.07 -6.79 11.81
N LEU A 52 13.82 -6.53 11.42
CA LEU A 52 12.73 -7.48 11.58
C LEU A 52 12.83 -8.69 10.64
N SER A 53 13.43 -8.50 9.45
CA SER A 53 13.62 -9.57 8.44
C SER A 53 14.95 -10.32 8.55
N ALA A 54 15.92 -9.81 9.32
CA ALA A 54 17.24 -10.43 9.43
C ALA A 54 17.19 -11.82 10.06
N HIS A 55 18.13 -12.67 9.64
CA HIS A 55 18.34 -13.97 10.25
C HIS A 55 18.75 -13.80 11.72
N ILE A 56 18.17 -14.62 12.59
CA ILE A 56 18.49 -14.63 14.02
C ILE A 56 19.72 -15.53 14.22
N GLY A 57 20.84 -14.94 14.63
CA GLY A 57 22.07 -15.65 14.97
C GLY A 57 21.95 -16.51 16.24
N GLU A 58 22.99 -17.28 16.54
CA GLU A 58 22.99 -18.21 17.68
C GLU A 58 22.82 -17.50 19.04
N GLU A 59 23.27 -16.25 19.15
CA GLU A 59 23.13 -15.42 20.35
C GLU A 59 21.86 -14.53 20.35
N ASN A 60 20.88 -14.84 19.50
CA ASN A 60 19.66 -14.03 19.30
C ASN A 60 19.97 -12.59 18.80
N GLU A 61 21.09 -12.45 18.11
CA GLU A 61 21.54 -11.23 17.42
C GLU A 61 21.02 -11.18 15.99
N ARG A 62 20.88 -9.97 15.46
CA ARG A 62 20.42 -9.73 14.09
C ARG A 62 21.44 -8.89 13.35
N HIS A 63 22.26 -9.54 12.53
CA HIS A 63 23.31 -8.87 11.77
C HIS A 63 22.74 -8.27 10.48
N ILE A 64 22.97 -6.97 10.28
CA ILE A 64 22.48 -6.18 9.15
C ILE A 64 23.67 -5.73 8.32
N THR A 65 23.74 -6.25 7.10
CA THR A 65 24.80 -5.96 6.13
C THR A 65 24.41 -4.82 5.20
N LEU A 66 25.37 -4.34 4.41
CA LEU A 66 25.12 -3.36 3.35
C LEU A 66 24.09 -3.85 2.31
N ASP A 67 24.08 -5.13 1.99
CA ASP A 67 23.14 -5.67 1.01
C ASP A 67 21.71 -5.73 1.58
N ASP A 68 21.57 -6.07 2.86
CA ASP A 68 20.28 -5.95 3.57
C ASP A 68 19.79 -4.49 3.56
N ALA A 69 20.70 -3.54 3.74
CA ALA A 69 20.37 -2.12 3.69
C ALA A 69 19.92 -1.65 2.30
N LYS A 70 20.56 -2.10 1.23
CA LYS A 70 20.12 -1.80 -0.15
C LYS A 70 18.72 -2.34 -0.42
N ASP A 71 18.48 -3.60 -0.08
CA ASP A 71 17.21 -4.28 -0.32
C ASP A 71 16.07 -3.66 0.50
N CYS A 72 16.35 -3.40 1.78
CA CYS A 72 15.36 -2.88 2.71
C CYS A 72 15.13 -1.38 2.54
N LEU A 73 16.10 -0.61 2.06
CA LEU A 73 15.87 0.80 1.74
C LEU A 73 15.03 0.96 0.48
N GLN A 74 15.21 0.13 -0.55
CA GLN A 74 14.31 0.14 -1.71
C GLN A 74 12.88 -0.20 -1.29
N LYS A 75 12.68 -1.31 -0.57
CA LYS A 75 11.37 -1.72 -0.04
C LYS A 75 10.80 -0.70 0.96
N GLY A 76 11.64 -0.16 1.82
CA GLY A 76 11.30 0.83 2.84
C GLY A 76 10.96 2.19 2.24
N ALA A 77 11.57 2.58 1.12
CA ALA A 77 11.18 3.76 0.35
C ALA A 77 9.77 3.58 -0.22
N PHE A 78 9.42 2.41 -0.77
CA PHE A 78 8.04 2.12 -1.19
C PHE A 78 7.03 2.20 -0.02
N VAL A 79 7.41 1.75 1.18
CA VAL A 79 6.57 1.80 2.40
C VAL A 79 6.51 3.21 3.02
N SER A 80 7.58 4.00 2.86
CA SER A 80 7.74 5.34 3.45
C SER A 80 7.34 6.48 2.54
N ASP A 81 7.11 6.21 1.24
CA ASP A 81 6.46 7.09 0.27
C ASP A 81 4.95 7.26 0.56
N LYS A 82 4.65 7.39 1.87
CA LYS A 82 3.42 7.96 2.43
C LYS A 82 3.45 9.49 2.39
N ASP A 83 4.43 10.11 1.76
CA ASP A 83 4.31 11.48 1.29
C ASP A 83 3.40 11.49 0.05
N GLY A 84 2.11 11.25 0.33
CA GLY A 84 0.91 11.63 -0.42
C GLY A 84 0.90 11.48 -1.93
N ASP A 85 1.73 12.24 -2.66
CA ASP A 85 1.48 12.63 -4.04
C ASP A 85 1.73 11.49 -5.03
N MET A 86 2.86 10.77 -4.96
CA MET A 86 3.15 9.71 -5.93
C MET A 86 2.28 8.46 -5.74
N HIS A 87 2.04 8.05 -4.49
CA HIS A 87 1.14 6.94 -4.19
C HIS A 87 -0.32 7.30 -4.49
N TYR A 88 -0.74 8.54 -4.23
CA TYR A 88 -2.06 9.03 -4.63
C TYR A 88 -2.20 9.10 -6.14
N ASP A 89 -1.17 9.51 -6.86
CA ASP A 89 -1.18 9.55 -8.32
C ASP A 89 -1.33 8.15 -8.93
N VAL A 90 -0.62 7.14 -8.40
CA VAL A 90 -0.77 5.74 -8.84
C VAL A 90 -2.16 5.21 -8.51
N MET A 91 -2.67 5.47 -7.30
CA MET A 91 -4.02 5.07 -6.90
C MET A 91 -5.12 5.74 -7.72
N SER A 92 -4.97 7.04 -7.96
CA SER A 92 -5.87 7.84 -8.77
C SER A 92 -5.85 7.35 -10.22
N ALA A 93 -4.66 7.10 -10.77
CA ALA A 93 -4.52 6.57 -12.12
C ALA A 93 -5.07 5.15 -12.24
N PHE A 94 -4.89 4.29 -11.24
CA PHE A 94 -5.50 2.96 -11.16
C PHE A 94 -7.03 3.06 -11.25
N GLN A 95 -7.65 3.88 -10.39
CA GLN A 95 -9.10 4.08 -10.40
C GLN A 95 -9.59 4.70 -11.71
N LYS A 96 -8.92 5.75 -12.21
CA LYS A 96 -9.27 6.40 -13.48
C LYS A 96 -9.19 5.44 -14.66
N SER A 97 -8.21 4.54 -14.67
CA SER A 97 -8.07 3.52 -15.72
C SER A 97 -9.25 2.55 -15.72
N ILE A 98 -9.66 2.07 -14.54
CA ILE A 98 -10.84 1.19 -14.42
C ILE A 98 -12.11 1.93 -14.84
N ARG A 99 -12.32 3.16 -14.36
CA ARG A 99 -13.45 4.02 -14.74
C ARG A 99 -13.49 4.28 -16.25
N GLY A 100 -12.33 4.50 -16.86
CA GLY A 100 -12.15 4.71 -18.30
C GLY A 100 -12.22 3.43 -19.13
N SER A 101 -12.42 2.26 -18.50
CA SER A 101 -12.44 0.96 -19.15
C SER A 101 -11.14 0.60 -19.88
N ASP A 102 -10.00 1.14 -19.43
CA ASP A 102 -8.67 0.79 -19.96
C ASP A 102 -8.06 -0.34 -19.13
N VAL A 103 -8.25 -1.58 -19.63
CA VAL A 103 -7.75 -2.81 -18.99
C VAL A 103 -6.22 -2.81 -18.87
N ASN A 104 -5.52 -2.37 -19.91
CA ASN A 104 -4.06 -2.43 -19.95
C ASN A 104 -3.46 -1.45 -18.94
N ALA A 105 -3.95 -0.21 -18.92
CA ALA A 105 -3.51 0.78 -17.94
C ALA A 105 -3.87 0.35 -16.51
N ALA A 106 -5.08 -0.18 -16.28
CA ALA A 106 -5.49 -0.64 -14.96
C ALA A 106 -4.60 -1.78 -14.43
N LEU A 107 -4.26 -2.77 -15.28
CA LEU A 107 -3.34 -3.85 -14.90
C LEU A 107 -1.91 -3.35 -14.68
N HIS A 108 -1.44 -2.37 -15.46
CA HIS A 108 -0.13 -1.76 -15.25
C HIS A 108 -0.05 -1.07 -13.87
N TYR A 109 -1.05 -0.28 -13.50
CA TYR A 109 -1.07 0.33 -12.17
C TYR A 109 -1.28 -0.69 -11.06
N LEU A 110 -2.10 -1.73 -11.26
CA LEU A 110 -2.19 -2.86 -10.32
C LEU A 110 -0.83 -3.49 -10.08
N ALA A 111 -0.05 -3.77 -11.13
CA ALA A 111 1.28 -4.35 -11.00
C ALA A 111 2.20 -3.47 -10.15
N ARG A 112 2.21 -2.14 -10.38
CA ARG A 112 3.00 -1.19 -9.56
C ARG A 112 2.63 -1.24 -8.08
N LEU A 113 1.35 -1.42 -7.77
CA LEU A 113 0.86 -1.50 -6.39
C LEU A 113 1.18 -2.85 -5.74
N ILE A 114 1.18 -3.92 -6.53
CA ILE A 114 1.61 -5.26 -6.08
C ILE A 114 3.10 -5.24 -5.74
N GLU A 115 3.93 -4.62 -6.58
CA GLU A 115 5.36 -4.44 -6.30
C GLU A 115 5.61 -3.61 -5.03
N ALA A 116 4.72 -2.66 -4.72
CA ALA A 116 4.75 -1.90 -3.47
C ALA A 116 4.26 -2.70 -2.24
N GLY A 117 3.67 -3.89 -2.44
CA GLY A 117 3.21 -4.77 -1.36
C GLY A 117 1.97 -4.28 -0.60
N ASP A 118 1.28 -3.23 -1.05
CA ASP A 118 0.15 -2.61 -0.33
C ASP A 118 -1.20 -3.24 -0.69
N LEU A 119 -1.36 -4.51 -0.29
CA LEU A 119 -2.61 -5.23 -0.46
C LEU A 119 -3.83 -4.50 0.17
N PRO A 120 -3.75 -3.98 1.42
CA PRO A 120 -4.88 -3.29 2.06
C PRO A 120 -5.39 -2.09 1.25
N THR A 121 -4.51 -1.31 0.63
CA THR A 121 -4.94 -0.18 -0.20
C THR A 121 -5.59 -0.64 -1.50
N ILE A 122 -5.03 -1.66 -2.16
CA ILE A 122 -5.61 -2.22 -3.39
C ILE A 122 -7.04 -2.72 -3.14
N VAL A 123 -7.24 -3.57 -2.11
CA VAL A 123 -8.55 -4.21 -1.88
C VAL A 123 -9.62 -3.19 -1.49
N ARG A 124 -9.28 -2.20 -0.64
CA ARG A 124 -10.21 -1.13 -0.28
C ARG A 124 -10.63 -0.31 -1.49
N ARG A 125 -9.66 0.08 -2.33
CA ARG A 125 -9.93 0.87 -3.53
C ARG A 125 -10.77 0.09 -4.54
N LEU A 126 -10.43 -1.17 -4.78
CA LEU A 126 -11.13 -2.03 -5.73
C LEU A 126 -12.58 -2.26 -5.32
N LEU A 127 -12.84 -2.47 -4.02
CA LEU A 127 -14.20 -2.63 -3.51
C LEU A 127 -15.03 -1.37 -3.74
N VAL A 128 -14.49 -0.18 -3.44
CA VAL A 128 -15.20 1.09 -3.67
C VAL A 128 -15.52 1.27 -5.16
N ILE A 129 -14.56 1.03 -6.06
CA ILE A 129 -14.75 1.15 -7.51
C ILE A 129 -15.92 0.28 -8.00
N SER A 130 -16.09 -0.93 -7.45
CA SER A 130 -17.19 -1.82 -7.83
C SER A 130 -18.58 -1.23 -7.56
N TYR A 131 -18.71 -0.36 -6.57
CA TYR A 131 -19.97 0.33 -6.24
C TYR A 131 -20.06 1.75 -6.80
N GLU A 132 -18.95 2.47 -6.85
CA GLU A 132 -18.86 3.88 -7.30
C GLU A 132 -18.89 4.01 -8.81
N ASP A 133 -18.09 3.21 -9.53
CA ASP A 133 -17.85 3.39 -10.96
C ASP A 133 -18.63 2.38 -11.81
N VAL A 134 -18.91 1.18 -11.28
CA VAL A 134 -19.72 0.15 -11.94
C VAL A 134 -21.16 0.16 -11.39
N GLY A 135 -21.30 0.04 -10.07
CA GLY A 135 -22.56 0.26 -9.36
C GLY A 135 -23.74 -0.55 -9.92
N LEU A 136 -24.89 0.11 -10.04
CA LEU A 136 -26.15 -0.53 -10.46
C LEU A 136 -26.17 -0.96 -11.95
N ALA A 137 -25.18 -0.57 -12.75
CA ALA A 137 -25.09 -1.07 -14.12
C ALA A 137 -24.66 -2.54 -14.19
N SER A 138 -24.00 -3.05 -13.16
CA SER A 138 -23.69 -4.47 -13.00
C SER A 138 -23.81 -4.88 -11.53
N PRO A 139 -25.04 -5.17 -11.04
CA PRO A 139 -25.30 -5.40 -9.61
C PRO A 139 -24.44 -6.51 -8.96
N ASN A 140 -24.02 -7.50 -9.75
CA ASN A 140 -23.19 -8.62 -9.27
C ASN A 140 -21.70 -8.28 -9.18
N ALA A 141 -21.24 -7.14 -9.73
CA ALA A 141 -19.83 -6.76 -9.74
C ALA A 141 -19.26 -6.57 -8.33
N GLY A 142 -20.03 -5.99 -7.40
CA GLY A 142 -19.61 -5.83 -6.00
C GLY A 142 -19.37 -7.17 -5.30
N GLN A 143 -20.27 -8.14 -5.46
CA GLN A 143 -20.12 -9.47 -4.87
C GLN A 143 -18.93 -10.24 -5.45
N ARG A 144 -18.74 -10.20 -6.78
CA ARG A 144 -17.60 -10.86 -7.43
C ARG A 144 -16.27 -10.21 -7.04
N THR A 145 -16.24 -8.88 -6.93
CA THR A 145 -15.07 -8.14 -6.44
C THR A 145 -14.75 -8.51 -5.00
N LEU A 146 -15.75 -8.59 -4.12
CA LEU A 146 -15.56 -9.01 -2.73
C LEU A 146 -15.01 -10.44 -2.62
N ALA A 147 -15.53 -11.37 -3.43
CA ALA A 147 -15.03 -12.74 -3.46
C ALA A 147 -13.55 -12.79 -3.89
N ALA A 148 -13.17 -12.02 -4.92
CA ALA A 148 -11.78 -11.91 -5.36
C ALA A 148 -10.88 -11.30 -4.27
N ILE A 149 -11.34 -10.27 -3.56
CA ILE A 149 -10.63 -9.67 -2.43
C ILE A 149 -10.41 -10.69 -1.31
N GLN A 150 -11.46 -11.41 -0.91
CA GLN A 150 -11.34 -12.43 0.15
C GLN A 150 -10.39 -13.56 -0.25
N SER A 151 -10.39 -13.97 -1.53
CA SER A 151 -9.39 -14.89 -2.06
C SER A 151 -7.98 -14.30 -1.97
N ALA A 152 -7.80 -13.04 -2.38
CA ALA A 152 -6.51 -12.36 -2.34
C ALA A 152 -5.94 -12.25 -0.91
N GLU A 153 -6.76 -11.84 0.06
CA GLU A 153 -6.38 -11.73 1.47
C GLU A 153 -5.97 -13.08 2.08
N ARG A 154 -6.66 -14.17 1.69
CA ARG A 154 -6.33 -15.53 2.15
C ARG A 154 -5.04 -16.08 1.53
N LEU A 155 -4.78 -15.71 0.28
CA LEU A 155 -3.61 -16.20 -0.47
C LEU A 155 -2.34 -15.43 -0.10
N GLY A 156 -2.45 -14.12 0.10
CA GLY A 156 -1.28 -13.24 0.24
C GLY A 156 -0.49 -13.10 -1.06
N PHE A 157 0.52 -12.22 -1.07
CA PHE A 157 1.41 -12.12 -2.22
C PHE A 157 2.45 -13.27 -2.23
N PRO A 158 2.80 -13.80 -3.42
CA PRO A 158 2.46 -13.26 -4.73
C PRO A 158 1.10 -13.73 -5.30
N GLU A 159 0.48 -14.81 -4.82
CA GLU A 159 -0.73 -15.44 -5.39
C GLU A 159 -1.95 -14.51 -5.46
N ALA A 160 -2.07 -13.55 -4.53
CA ALA A 160 -3.13 -12.55 -4.49
C ALA A 160 -3.26 -11.75 -5.79
N ARG A 161 -2.19 -11.62 -6.59
CA ARG A 161 -2.23 -10.96 -7.91
C ARG A 161 -3.25 -11.58 -8.86
N ILE A 162 -3.49 -12.90 -8.76
CA ILE A 162 -4.34 -13.66 -9.67
C ILE A 162 -5.81 -13.24 -9.53
N PRO A 163 -6.47 -13.40 -8.36
CA PRO A 163 -7.85 -12.97 -8.20
C PRO A 163 -8.03 -11.45 -8.36
N LEU A 164 -7.04 -10.64 -7.94
CA LEU A 164 -7.10 -9.18 -8.12
C LEU A 164 -7.10 -8.79 -9.60
N SER A 165 -6.25 -9.41 -10.43
CA SER A 165 -6.21 -9.12 -11.86
C SER A 165 -7.54 -9.46 -12.55
N GLN A 166 -8.18 -10.56 -12.17
CA GLN A 166 -9.48 -10.95 -12.71
C GLN A 166 -10.57 -9.94 -12.35
N ALA A 167 -10.61 -9.50 -11.09
CA ALA A 167 -11.56 -8.47 -10.66
C ALA A 167 -11.33 -7.13 -11.38
N VAL A 168 -10.07 -6.70 -11.56
CA VAL A 168 -9.74 -5.48 -12.31
C VAL A 168 -10.22 -5.56 -13.76
N ILE A 169 -9.94 -6.67 -14.46
CA ILE A 169 -10.38 -6.88 -15.84
C ILE A 169 -11.91 -6.85 -15.92
N GLU A 170 -12.60 -7.55 -15.01
CA GLU A 170 -14.06 -7.58 -14.98
C GLU A 170 -14.67 -6.18 -14.76
N LEU A 171 -14.13 -5.41 -13.82
CA LEU A 171 -14.60 -4.05 -13.56
C LEU A 171 -14.34 -3.11 -14.73
N CYS A 172 -13.19 -3.24 -15.41
CA CYS A 172 -12.90 -2.47 -16.62
C CYS A 172 -13.90 -2.77 -17.74
N LEU A 173 -14.26 -4.04 -17.94
CA LEU A 173 -15.18 -4.48 -19.00
C LEU A 173 -16.66 -4.30 -18.64
N SER A 174 -16.97 -4.05 -17.37
CA SER A 174 -18.34 -3.85 -16.91
C SER A 174 -18.91 -2.50 -17.36
N PRO A 175 -20.23 -2.40 -17.62
CA PRO A 175 -20.87 -1.11 -17.86
C PRO A 175 -20.71 -0.21 -16.62
N LYS A 176 -20.54 1.09 -16.86
CA LYS A 176 -20.25 2.08 -15.79
C LYS A 176 -21.52 2.79 -15.35
N SER A 177 -21.67 2.99 -14.04
CA SER A 177 -22.71 3.83 -13.47
C SER A 177 -22.33 4.34 -12.09
N ASN A 178 -22.34 5.66 -11.94
CA ASN A 178 -22.19 6.36 -10.67
C ASN A 178 -23.54 6.79 -10.08
N SER A 179 -24.66 6.23 -10.55
CA SER A 179 -25.99 6.65 -10.14
C SER A 179 -26.24 6.46 -8.63
N GLY A 180 -25.71 5.38 -8.04
CA GLY A 180 -25.82 5.09 -6.62
C GLY A 180 -25.16 6.16 -5.74
N ILE A 181 -23.87 6.44 -5.99
CA ILE A 181 -23.12 7.47 -5.25
C ILE A 181 -23.73 8.87 -5.46
N THR A 182 -24.10 9.19 -6.70
CA THR A 182 -24.73 10.49 -7.01
C THR A 182 -26.07 10.66 -6.29
N ALA A 183 -26.87 9.60 -6.17
CA ALA A 183 -28.16 9.64 -5.50
C ALA A 183 -28.03 9.84 -3.98
N ILE A 184 -27.11 9.11 -3.33
CA ILE A 184 -26.91 9.27 -1.88
C ILE A 184 -26.28 10.62 -1.54
N ASP A 185 -25.37 11.13 -2.36
CA ASP A 185 -24.77 12.46 -2.16
C ASP A 185 -25.81 13.57 -2.25
N LYS A 186 -26.75 13.47 -3.19
CA LYS A 186 -27.89 14.41 -3.29
C LYS A 186 -28.76 14.35 -2.04
N ALA A 187 -29.17 13.16 -1.61
CA ALA A 187 -30.00 12.99 -0.43
C ALA A 187 -29.31 13.50 0.86
N LEU A 188 -27.99 13.23 1.00
CA LEU A 188 -27.19 13.78 2.10
C LEU A 188 -27.08 15.31 2.02
N GLY A 189 -26.98 15.87 0.81
CA GLY A 189 -27.04 17.30 0.56
C GLY A 189 -28.35 17.92 1.03
N ASP A 190 -29.48 17.31 0.71
CA ASP A 190 -30.81 17.75 1.14
C ASP A 190 -30.94 17.78 2.66
N ILE A 191 -30.49 16.72 3.35
CA ILE A 191 -30.48 16.66 4.82
C ILE A 191 -29.63 17.79 5.41
N ARG A 192 -28.42 18.02 4.87
CA ARG A 192 -27.52 19.09 5.33
C ARG A 192 -28.11 20.49 5.13
N ASN A 193 -28.98 20.64 4.13
CA ASN A 193 -29.71 21.88 3.84
C ASN A 193 -31.04 22.00 4.60
N GLY A 194 -31.36 21.04 5.49
CA GLY A 194 -32.57 21.06 6.30
C GLY A 194 -33.83 20.55 5.59
N HIS A 195 -33.70 19.99 4.39
CA HIS A 195 -34.81 19.37 3.66
C HIS A 195 -35.03 17.94 4.15
N ILE A 196 -35.71 17.78 5.29
CA ILE A 196 -35.90 16.49 5.98
C ILE A 196 -37.19 15.74 5.61
N GLY A 197 -37.90 16.20 4.57
CA GLY A 197 -39.23 15.69 4.20
C GLY A 197 -40.29 16.13 5.19
N GLN A 198 -41.13 17.09 4.78
CA GLN A 198 -42.38 17.45 5.46
C GLN A 198 -43.56 16.98 4.63
#